data_AF-A0A7W6LYK8-F1
#
_entry.id   AF-A0A7W6LYK8-F1
#
_cell.length_a   1.000
_cell.length_b   1.000
_cell.length_c   1.000
_cell.angle_alpha   90.00
_cell.angle_beta   90.00
_cell.angle_gamma   90.00
#
_symmetry.space_group_name_H-M   'P 1'
#
loop_
_entity.id
_entity.type
_entity.pdbx_description
1 polymer ?
#
loop_
_entity_poly.entity_id
_entity_poly.type
_entity_poly.pdbx_seq_one_letter_code
_entity_poly.pdbx_strand_id
1 'polypeptide(L)'
;MWLIDRETNGVGGRRIPLPHPLREALVRWYTGSGSRADEDAGITLVQNARIGAKWIACDCLAAGEPPPILTPAFLSEAETYYLRRLTSAKRPEHREDCPFFRDQITHRLSEIRTRETPANPPEGYFEVLRPAPEKLAQRPEDDATDDRTRHASVPRLARLLWRLIDIAGTNRIPPLADEVEPASIKAEFDALTRAAAKIEIAPSIELSRAFWTHADALHSRRA
;
A
#
# COMPACT_ATOMS: atom_id res chain seq x y z
N MET A 1 -19.34 0.88 -17.47
CA MET A 1 -18.30 0.44 -16.52
C MET A 1 -18.84 -0.75 -15.73
N TRP A 2 -17.98 -1.67 -15.31
CA TRP A 2 -18.40 -2.88 -14.60
C TRP A 2 -17.45 -3.22 -13.44
N LEU A 3 -17.97 -3.86 -12.39
CA LEU A 3 -17.15 -4.61 -11.46
C LEU A 3 -16.85 -5.98 -12.09
N ILE A 4 -15.59 -6.38 -12.05
CA ILE A 4 -15.08 -7.66 -12.54
C ILE A 4 -14.28 -8.36 -11.45
N ASP A 5 -14.18 -9.68 -11.52
CA ASP A 5 -13.30 -10.45 -10.64
C ASP A 5 -11.83 -10.10 -10.87
N ARG A 6 -11.08 -9.91 -9.77
CA ARG A 6 -9.65 -9.55 -9.76
C ARG A 6 -8.77 -10.54 -10.54
N GLU A 7 -9.21 -11.76 -10.73
CA GLU A 7 -8.44 -12.80 -11.42
C GLU A 7 -8.70 -12.85 -12.92
N THR A 8 -9.59 -11.99 -13.44
CA THR A 8 -10.02 -12.02 -14.84
C THR A 8 -9.40 -10.89 -15.67
N ASN A 9 -9.37 -11.09 -16.99
CA ASN A 9 -9.05 -10.03 -17.97
C ASN A 9 -10.27 -9.13 -18.27
N GLY A 10 -11.37 -9.33 -17.56
CA GLY A 10 -12.62 -8.61 -17.76
C GLY A 10 -13.46 -9.05 -18.96
N VAL A 11 -13.01 -9.90 -19.90
CA VAL A 11 -13.79 -10.25 -21.12
C VAL A 11 -14.83 -11.34 -20.89
N GLY A 12 -14.44 -12.48 -20.31
CA GLY A 12 -15.29 -13.68 -20.22
C GLY A 12 -15.83 -14.02 -18.83
N GLY A 13 -15.65 -13.15 -17.84
CA GLY A 13 -16.09 -13.35 -16.46
C GLY A 13 -17.41 -12.66 -16.11
N ARG A 14 -17.90 -12.87 -14.88
CA ARG A 14 -19.09 -12.16 -14.36
C ARG A 14 -18.81 -10.66 -14.30
N ARG A 15 -19.50 -9.89 -15.13
CA ARG A 15 -19.50 -8.42 -15.11
C ARG A 15 -20.73 -7.93 -14.37
N ILE A 16 -20.53 -7.12 -13.33
CA ILE A 16 -21.64 -6.46 -12.61
C ILE A 16 -21.65 -4.99 -13.06
N PRO A 17 -22.71 -4.52 -13.75
CA PRO A 17 -22.74 -3.13 -14.22
C PRO A 17 -22.73 -2.15 -13.05
N LEU A 18 -21.90 -1.11 -13.15
CA LEU A 18 -22.01 0.03 -12.23
C LEU A 18 -23.27 0.81 -12.60
N PRO A 19 -24.15 1.14 -11.63
CA PRO A 19 -25.27 2.04 -11.88
C PRO A 19 -24.81 3.35 -12.49
N HIS A 20 -25.58 3.88 -13.44
CA HIS A 20 -25.19 5.09 -14.17
C HIS A 20 -24.88 6.29 -13.26
N PRO A 21 -25.68 6.60 -12.22
CA PRO A 21 -25.37 7.71 -11.31
C PRO A 21 -24.05 7.53 -10.57
N LEU A 22 -23.72 6.29 -10.18
CA LEU A 22 -22.48 5.96 -9.48
C LEU A 22 -21.26 6.10 -10.41
N ARG A 23 -21.40 5.70 -11.68
CA ARG A 23 -20.37 5.91 -12.70
C ARG A 23 -20.07 7.39 -12.88
N GLU A 24 -21.11 8.22 -13.02
CA GLU A 24 -20.92 9.66 -13.21
C GLU A 24 -20.33 10.34 -11.97
N ALA A 25 -20.79 9.97 -10.77
CA ALA A 25 -20.23 10.45 -9.53
C ALA A 25 -18.72 10.16 -9.44
N LEU A 26 -18.33 8.92 -9.73
CA LEU A 26 -16.92 8.53 -9.75
C LEU A 26 -16.10 9.35 -10.75
N VAL A 27 -16.63 9.58 -11.95
CA VAL A 27 -15.95 10.39 -12.98
C VAL A 27 -15.83 11.84 -12.54
N ARG A 28 -16.92 12.49 -12.09
CA ARG A 28 -16.90 13.88 -11.61
C ARG A 28 -15.90 14.06 -10.48
N TRP A 29 -15.94 13.19 -9.48
CA TRP A 29 -14.98 13.20 -8.38
C TRP A 29 -13.55 13.06 -8.89
N TYR A 30 -13.28 12.04 -9.71
CA TYR A 30 -11.95 11.79 -10.24
C TYR A 30 -11.41 12.97 -11.04
N THR A 31 -12.24 13.66 -11.84
CA THR A 31 -11.83 14.82 -12.63
C THR A 31 -11.79 16.14 -11.85
N GLY A 32 -12.09 16.13 -10.54
CA GLY A 32 -12.07 17.33 -9.69
C GLY A 32 -13.31 18.22 -9.80
N SER A 33 -14.38 17.76 -10.48
CA SER A 33 -15.64 18.47 -10.64
C SER A 33 -16.77 17.91 -9.75
N GLY A 34 -16.43 17.00 -8.84
CA GLY A 34 -17.37 16.30 -7.98
C GLY A 34 -17.66 17.00 -6.65
N SER A 35 -18.83 16.72 -6.10
CA SER A 35 -19.25 17.11 -4.76
C SER A 35 -18.75 16.12 -3.70
N ARG A 36 -18.95 16.46 -2.42
CA ARG A 36 -18.68 15.50 -1.32
C ARG A 36 -19.53 14.23 -1.42
N ALA A 37 -20.77 14.34 -1.89
CA ALA A 37 -21.62 13.17 -2.13
C ALA A 37 -21.05 12.25 -3.22
N ASP A 38 -20.36 12.82 -4.22
CA ASP A 38 -19.67 12.04 -5.25
C ASP A 38 -18.45 11.31 -4.68
N GLU A 39 -17.69 11.96 -3.77
CA GLU A 39 -16.60 11.34 -3.03
C GLU A 39 -17.09 10.14 -2.20
N ASP A 40 -18.12 10.36 -1.37
CA ASP A 40 -18.66 9.34 -0.45
C ASP A 40 -19.21 8.12 -1.21
N ALA A 41 -19.89 8.36 -2.35
CA ALA A 41 -20.32 7.30 -3.26
C ALA A 41 -19.12 6.54 -3.86
N GLY A 42 -18.06 7.26 -4.25
CA GLY A 42 -16.81 6.68 -4.74
C GLY A 42 -16.09 5.84 -3.69
N ILE A 43 -15.99 6.32 -2.45
CA ILE A 43 -15.41 5.59 -1.30
C ILE A 43 -16.18 4.29 -1.08
N THR A 44 -17.50 4.36 -1.05
CA THR A 44 -18.38 3.19 -0.85
C THR A 44 -18.16 2.15 -1.95
N LEU A 45 -18.08 2.59 -3.21
CA LEU A 45 -17.75 1.72 -4.34
C LEU A 45 -16.37 1.05 -4.17
N VAL A 46 -15.35 1.83 -3.84
CA VAL A 46 -13.97 1.33 -3.67
C VAL A 46 -13.88 0.33 -2.52
N GLN A 47 -14.48 0.62 -1.37
CA GLN A 47 -14.50 -0.27 -0.22
C GLN A 47 -15.19 -1.60 -0.56
N ASN A 48 -16.39 -1.54 -1.14
CA ASN A 48 -17.15 -2.73 -1.54
C ASN A 48 -16.42 -3.54 -2.61
N ALA A 49 -15.80 -2.89 -3.59
CA ALA A 49 -15.00 -3.57 -4.60
C ALA A 49 -13.81 -4.30 -3.95
N ARG A 50 -13.12 -3.68 -2.99
CA ARG A 50 -12.00 -4.34 -2.27
C ARG A 50 -12.46 -5.54 -1.44
N ILE A 51 -13.52 -5.36 -0.65
CA ILE A 51 -14.10 -6.43 0.17
C ILE A 51 -14.52 -7.61 -0.72
N GLY A 52 -15.13 -7.31 -1.87
CA GLY A 52 -15.56 -8.32 -2.84
C GLY A 52 -14.48 -8.83 -3.79
N ALA A 53 -13.20 -8.48 -3.59
CA ALA A 53 -12.09 -8.82 -4.48
C ALA A 53 -12.36 -8.49 -5.97
N LYS A 54 -12.98 -7.34 -6.22
CA LYS A 54 -13.34 -6.84 -7.55
C LYS A 54 -12.42 -5.72 -8.02
N TRP A 55 -12.31 -5.60 -9.34
CA TRP A 55 -11.76 -4.43 -10.03
C TRP A 55 -12.82 -3.72 -10.85
N ILE A 56 -12.51 -2.51 -11.31
CA ILE A 56 -13.40 -1.70 -12.12
C ILE A 56 -12.92 -1.75 -13.59
N ALA A 57 -13.72 -2.36 -14.45
CA ALA A 57 -13.53 -2.36 -15.90
C ALA A 57 -14.15 -1.10 -16.54
N CYS A 58 -13.33 -0.36 -17.28
CA CYS A 58 -13.77 0.79 -18.05
C CYS A 58 -14.50 0.37 -19.33
N ASP A 59 -15.45 1.18 -19.77
CA ASP A 59 -16.24 0.99 -20.99
C ASP A 59 -15.83 1.91 -22.14
N CYS A 60 -14.61 2.48 -22.08
CA CYS A 60 -14.13 3.37 -23.13
C CYS A 60 -13.75 2.63 -24.43
N LEU A 61 -13.34 1.35 -24.36
CA LEU A 61 -13.05 0.54 -25.54
C LEU A 61 -14.28 -0.16 -26.11
N ALA A 62 -14.17 -0.64 -27.35
CA ALA A 62 -15.26 -1.32 -28.04
C ALA A 62 -15.69 -2.61 -27.34
N ALA A 63 -16.96 -3.00 -27.56
CA ALA A 63 -17.48 -4.25 -27.02
C ALA A 63 -16.71 -5.45 -27.60
N GLY A 64 -16.28 -6.36 -26.73
CA GLY A 64 -15.52 -7.56 -27.10
C GLY A 64 -14.00 -7.44 -26.89
N GLU A 65 -13.46 -6.23 -26.77
CA GLU A 65 -12.06 -6.02 -26.39
C GLU A 65 -11.86 -6.19 -24.87
N PRO A 66 -10.65 -6.59 -24.43
CA PRO A 66 -10.27 -6.48 -23.03
C PRO A 66 -10.47 -5.05 -22.53
N PRO A 67 -11.25 -4.79 -21.48
CA PRO A 67 -11.43 -3.43 -20.99
C PRO A 67 -10.16 -2.93 -20.27
N PRO A 68 -9.88 -1.63 -20.28
CA PRO A 68 -8.91 -1.03 -19.38
C PRO A 68 -9.38 -1.18 -17.93
N ILE A 69 -8.45 -1.47 -17.02
CA ILE A 69 -8.77 -1.84 -15.63
C ILE A 69 -8.24 -0.80 -14.64
N LEU A 70 -9.15 -0.36 -13.77
CA LEU A 70 -8.88 0.45 -12.60
C LEU A 70 -8.96 -0.43 -11.35
N THR A 71 -7.88 -0.49 -10.59
CA THR A 71 -7.81 -1.22 -9.33
C THR A 71 -8.00 -0.26 -8.16
N PRO A 72 -9.00 -0.47 -7.30
CA PRO A 72 -9.13 0.29 -6.08
C PRO A 72 -7.98 -0.04 -5.11
N ALA A 73 -7.13 0.95 -4.84
CA ALA A 73 -5.93 0.80 -4.01
C ALA A 73 -5.99 1.72 -2.79
N PHE A 74 -5.20 1.41 -1.76
CA PHE A 74 -5.08 2.21 -0.55
C PHE A 74 -3.63 2.64 -0.42
N LEU A 75 -3.41 3.94 -0.28
CA LEU A 75 -2.10 4.51 -0.02
C LEU A 75 -1.99 4.76 1.48
N SER A 76 -1.18 3.93 2.14
CA SER A 76 -1.15 3.88 3.61
C SER A 76 -0.51 5.09 4.27
N GLU A 77 0.35 5.79 3.52
CA GLU A 77 1.10 6.98 3.92
C GLU A 77 0.22 8.23 3.92
N ALA A 78 -0.68 8.34 2.93
CA ALA A 78 -1.60 9.48 2.77
C ALA A 78 -3.03 9.17 3.27
N GLU A 79 -3.23 7.98 3.84
CA GLU A 79 -4.51 7.49 4.37
C GLU A 79 -5.71 7.73 3.44
N THR A 80 -5.50 7.50 2.14
CA THR A 80 -6.50 7.74 1.10
C THR A 80 -6.64 6.54 0.17
N TYR A 81 -7.86 6.30 -0.30
CA TYR A 81 -8.09 5.45 -1.45
C TYR A 81 -7.65 6.16 -2.73
N TYR A 82 -7.27 5.38 -3.75
CA TYR A 82 -7.03 5.90 -5.09
C TYR A 82 -7.31 4.83 -6.16
N LEU A 83 -7.58 5.28 -7.39
CA LEU A 83 -7.76 4.40 -8.53
C LEU A 83 -6.43 4.24 -9.26
N ARG A 84 -5.84 3.05 -9.18
CA ARG A 84 -4.62 2.71 -9.93
C ARG A 84 -5.00 2.11 -11.28
N ARG A 85 -4.40 2.61 -12.35
CA ARG A 85 -4.44 1.96 -13.67
C ARG A 85 -3.54 0.73 -13.67
N LEU A 86 -4.07 -0.39 -14.15
CA LEU A 86 -3.31 -1.62 -14.30
C LEU A 86 -3.08 -1.90 -15.79
N THR A 87 -1.92 -1.48 -16.27
CA THR A 87 -1.52 -1.51 -17.68
C THR A 87 -0.47 -2.61 -17.88
N SER A 88 -0.64 -3.42 -18.92
CA SER A 88 0.30 -4.48 -19.29
C SER A 88 0.01 -4.96 -20.71
N ALA A 89 0.85 -5.83 -21.27
CA ALA A 89 0.60 -6.41 -22.60
C ALA A 89 -0.78 -7.10 -22.74
N LYS A 90 -1.39 -7.54 -21.63
CA LYS A 90 -2.72 -8.18 -21.60
C LYS A 90 -3.85 -7.23 -21.14
N ARG A 91 -3.55 -5.96 -20.90
CA ARG A 91 -4.46 -4.95 -20.36
C ARG A 91 -4.27 -3.65 -21.10
N PRO A 92 -5.18 -3.32 -22.02
CA PRO A 92 -5.03 -2.15 -22.86
C PRO A 92 -5.16 -0.87 -22.06
N GLU A 93 -4.64 0.19 -22.66
CA GLU A 93 -4.79 1.54 -22.15
C GLU A 93 -6.20 2.08 -22.37
N HIS A 94 -6.56 3.09 -21.58
CA HIS A 94 -7.76 3.88 -21.86
C HIS A 94 -7.62 4.61 -23.20
N ARG A 95 -8.74 4.94 -23.85
CA ARG A 95 -8.72 5.89 -24.98
C ARG A 95 -8.30 7.27 -24.51
N GLU A 96 -7.69 8.06 -25.38
CA GLU A 96 -7.21 9.41 -25.08
C GLU A 96 -8.31 10.36 -24.56
N ASP A 97 -9.54 10.18 -25.03
CA ASP A 97 -10.73 10.93 -24.63
C ASP A 97 -11.39 10.41 -23.32
N CYS A 98 -10.87 9.33 -22.74
CA CYS A 98 -11.40 8.77 -21.50
C CYS A 98 -10.96 9.60 -20.29
N PRO A 99 -11.85 9.92 -19.32
CA PRO A 99 -11.47 10.67 -18.11
C PRO A 99 -10.35 10.04 -17.28
N PHE A 100 -10.17 8.72 -17.41
CA PHE A 100 -9.15 7.95 -16.71
C PHE A 100 -7.84 7.81 -17.50
N PHE A 101 -7.79 8.29 -18.73
CA PHE A 101 -6.56 8.34 -19.51
C PHE A 101 -5.57 9.35 -18.93
N ARG A 102 -4.29 9.01 -19.04
CA ARG A 102 -3.10 9.78 -18.65
C ARG A 102 -1.95 9.23 -19.46
N ASP A 103 -1.07 10.13 -19.90
CA ASP A 103 0.15 9.74 -20.57
C ASP A 103 1.08 8.97 -19.62
N GLN A 104 1.83 8.01 -20.14
CA GLN A 104 2.85 7.32 -19.36
C GLN A 104 4.07 8.23 -19.26
N ILE A 105 4.07 9.14 -18.27
CA ILE A 105 5.24 9.96 -17.99
C ILE A 105 6.39 9.03 -17.59
N THR A 106 7.50 9.12 -18.34
CA THR A 106 8.74 8.43 -18.01
C THR A 106 9.24 8.88 -16.64
N HIS A 107 9.43 7.94 -15.71
CA HIS A 107 9.92 8.23 -14.37
C HIS A 107 11.24 9.01 -14.43
N ARG A 108 11.23 10.29 -14.06
CA ARG A 108 12.46 11.06 -13.81
C ARG A 108 12.80 10.93 -12.33
N LEU A 109 13.96 10.35 -12.05
CA LEU A 109 14.52 10.25 -10.70
C LEU A 109 15.13 11.61 -10.34
N SER A 110 14.45 12.41 -9.51
CA SER A 110 14.91 13.73 -9.06
C SER A 110 15.94 13.64 -7.94
N GLU A 111 15.74 12.74 -6.97
CA GLU A 111 16.63 12.59 -5.81
C GLU A 111 16.97 11.12 -5.51
N ILE A 112 18.24 10.87 -5.18
CA ILE A 112 18.78 9.59 -4.72
C ILE A 112 19.26 9.79 -3.29
N ARG A 113 18.52 9.27 -2.30
CA ARG A 113 19.01 9.25 -0.90
C ARG A 113 20.20 8.29 -0.80
N THR A 114 21.34 8.81 -0.37
CA THR A 114 22.58 8.04 -0.15
C THR A 114 22.60 7.42 1.25
N ARG A 115 23.50 6.46 1.51
CA ARG A 115 23.70 5.85 2.85
C ARG A 115 23.98 6.87 3.97
N GLU A 116 24.45 8.06 3.61
CA GLU A 116 24.81 9.14 4.54
C GLU A 116 23.61 9.99 4.95
N THR A 117 22.47 9.85 4.25
CA THR A 117 21.25 10.58 4.61
C THR A 117 20.69 10.02 5.93
N PRO A 118 20.56 10.83 7.00
CA PRO A 118 19.98 10.38 8.25
C PRO A 118 18.57 9.84 8.03
N ALA A 119 18.29 8.66 8.58
CA ALA A 119 16.95 8.12 8.56
C ALA A 119 16.05 8.92 9.51
N ASN A 120 14.81 9.17 9.10
CA ASN A 120 13.83 9.78 9.99
C ASN A 120 13.62 8.86 11.21
N PRO A 121 13.45 9.43 12.42
CA PRO A 121 13.16 8.65 13.61
C PRO A 121 11.88 7.84 13.43
N PRO A 122 11.77 6.67 14.08
CA PRO A 122 10.62 5.81 13.90
C PRO A 122 9.41 6.39 14.64
N GLU A 123 8.51 7.02 13.88
CA GLU A 123 7.22 7.50 14.38
C GLU A 123 6.11 6.45 14.22
N GLY A 124 5.16 6.42 15.17
CA GLY A 124 3.95 5.60 15.13
C GLY A 124 4.01 4.30 15.95
N TYR A 125 2.84 3.72 16.22
CA TYR A 125 2.67 2.45 16.93
C TYR A 125 2.37 1.29 15.97
N PHE A 126 2.55 0.06 16.45
CA PHE A 126 2.18 -1.17 15.74
C PHE A 126 0.64 -1.33 15.69
N GLU A 127 -0.10 -0.33 15.22
CA GLU A 127 -1.56 -0.44 15.12
C GLU A 127 -1.96 -1.33 13.93
N VAL A 128 -2.64 -2.43 14.23
CA VAL A 128 -3.27 -3.31 13.23
C VAL A 128 -4.66 -2.79 12.86
N LEU A 129 -5.37 -2.22 13.83
CA LEU A 129 -6.69 -1.62 13.62
C LEU A 129 -6.50 -0.17 13.19
N ARG A 130 -6.82 0.12 11.93
CA ARG A 130 -6.99 1.50 11.48
C ARG A 130 -8.45 1.74 11.13
N PRO A 131 -8.98 2.95 11.39
CA PRO A 131 -10.25 3.33 10.80
C PRO A 131 -10.17 3.18 9.28
N ALA A 132 -11.31 2.85 8.67
CA ALA A 132 -11.37 2.81 7.23
C ALA A 132 -11.05 4.21 6.68
N PRO A 133 -10.23 4.32 5.64
CA PRO A 133 -9.96 5.60 4.99
C PRO A 133 -11.25 6.28 4.56
N GLU A 134 -11.35 7.57 4.85
CA GLU A 134 -12.54 8.39 4.57
C GLU A 134 -12.34 9.33 3.38
N LYS A 135 -11.27 9.11 2.59
CA LYS A 135 -10.89 9.97 1.46
C LYS A 135 -10.66 9.14 0.21
N LEU A 136 -11.03 9.71 -0.94
CA LEU A 136 -10.72 9.17 -2.24
C LEU A 136 -9.93 10.20 -3.05
N ALA A 137 -8.75 9.82 -3.54
CA ALA A 137 -7.92 10.70 -4.33
C ALA A 137 -8.57 11.01 -5.69
N GLN A 138 -8.44 12.27 -6.10
CA GLN A 138 -8.76 12.72 -7.45
C GLN A 138 -7.62 12.38 -8.42
N ARG A 139 -7.79 12.67 -9.71
CA ARG A 139 -6.74 12.57 -10.71
C ARG A 139 -5.56 13.46 -10.28
N PRO A 140 -4.32 12.95 -10.25
CA PRO A 140 -3.16 13.80 -9.98
C PRO A 140 -3.02 14.86 -11.07
N GLU A 141 -2.59 16.06 -10.70
CA GLU A 141 -2.34 17.16 -11.63
C GLU A 141 -1.25 16.78 -12.65
N ASP A 142 -1.31 17.35 -13.86
CA ASP A 142 -0.41 16.98 -14.98
C ASP A 142 1.06 17.36 -14.71
N ASP A 143 1.30 18.37 -13.87
CA ASP A 143 2.62 18.80 -13.39
C ASP A 143 3.05 18.10 -12.09
N ALA A 144 2.25 17.16 -11.57
CA ALA A 144 2.73 16.26 -10.53
C ALA A 144 3.73 15.31 -11.19
N THR A 145 4.98 15.78 -11.33
CA THR A 145 6.14 14.92 -11.49
C THR A 145 5.95 13.78 -10.50
N ASP A 146 5.79 12.54 -11.00
CA ASP A 146 5.82 11.33 -10.18
C ASP A 146 7.25 11.20 -9.66
N ASP A 147 7.58 12.06 -8.69
CA ASP A 147 8.82 12.09 -7.94
C ASP A 147 8.82 10.84 -7.09
N ARG A 148 9.16 9.74 -7.76
CA ARG A 148 9.55 8.50 -7.11
C ARG A 148 11.00 8.67 -6.72
N THR A 149 11.22 9.41 -5.65
CA THR A 149 12.46 9.34 -4.91
C THR A 149 12.74 7.87 -4.59
N ARG A 150 13.75 7.28 -5.22
CA ARG A 150 14.21 5.94 -4.81
C ARG A 150 14.76 6.09 -3.40
N HIS A 151 14.27 5.27 -2.47
CA HIS A 151 14.57 5.37 -1.04
C HIS A 151 14.01 6.64 -0.36
N ALA A 152 12.95 7.28 -0.90
CA ALA A 152 12.31 8.48 -0.36
C ALA A 152 11.98 8.38 1.13
N SER A 153 11.47 7.23 1.55
CA SER A 153 11.01 7.01 2.90
C SER A 153 11.34 5.59 3.33
N VAL A 154 11.92 5.46 4.52
CA VAL A 154 12.03 4.16 5.18
C VAL A 154 10.61 3.60 5.34
N PRO A 155 10.31 2.40 4.81
CA PRO A 155 8.97 1.82 4.89
C PRO A 155 8.45 1.84 6.33
N ARG A 156 7.15 2.08 6.54
CA ARG A 156 6.56 2.13 7.89
C ARG A 156 6.91 0.89 8.71
N LEU A 157 6.84 -0.31 8.12
CA LEU A 157 7.22 -1.54 8.82
C LEU A 157 8.67 -1.51 9.28
N ALA A 158 9.61 -1.06 8.45
CA ALA A 158 11.01 -0.94 8.82
C ALA A 158 11.22 0.07 9.96
N ARG A 159 10.50 1.21 9.94
CA ARG A 159 10.50 2.17 11.07
C ARG A 159 9.98 1.53 12.36
N LEU A 160 8.86 0.80 12.29
CA LEU A 160 8.31 0.10 13.45
C LEU A 160 9.27 -0.97 14.00
N LEU A 161 9.94 -1.72 13.13
CA LEU A 161 10.95 -2.70 13.52
C LEU A 161 12.18 -2.05 14.16
N TRP A 162 12.63 -0.88 13.67
CA TRP A 162 13.68 -0.12 14.34
C TRP A 162 13.25 0.36 15.73
N ARG A 163 12.00 0.80 15.90
CA ARG A 163 11.47 1.13 17.23
C ARG A 163 11.49 -0.08 18.16
N LEU A 164 11.14 -1.27 17.66
CA LEU A 164 11.19 -2.50 18.45
C LEU A 164 12.63 -2.84 18.87
N ILE A 165 13.60 -2.72 17.95
CA ILE A 165 15.03 -2.89 18.22
C ILE A 165 15.49 -1.92 19.32
N ASP A 166 15.11 -0.64 19.21
CA ASP A 166 15.47 0.39 20.19
C ASP A 166 14.87 0.11 21.57
N ILE A 167 13.58 -0.27 21.64
CA ILE A 167 12.92 -0.66 22.89
C ILE A 167 13.56 -1.93 23.49
N ALA A 168 13.96 -2.87 22.65
CA ALA A 168 14.64 -4.09 23.09
C ALA A 168 16.10 -3.84 23.53
N GLY A 169 16.68 -2.70 23.16
CA GLY A 169 18.06 -2.33 23.47
C GLY A 169 19.11 -3.15 22.71
N THR A 170 18.71 -3.86 21.64
CA THR A 170 19.58 -4.74 20.84
C THR A 170 20.44 -3.97 19.83
N ASN A 171 20.26 -2.66 19.74
CA ASN A 171 21.09 -1.71 18.98
C ASN A 171 22.25 -1.11 19.79
N ARG A 172 22.51 -1.60 21.02
CA ARG A 172 23.57 -1.07 21.88
C ARG A 172 24.81 -1.94 21.81
N ILE A 173 25.94 -1.33 21.47
CA ILE A 173 27.24 -1.99 21.47
C ILE A 173 27.96 -1.61 22.77
N PRO A 174 28.30 -2.58 23.64
CA PRO A 174 29.04 -2.29 24.86
C PRO A 174 30.49 -1.83 24.51
N PRO A 175 31.14 -1.04 25.37
CA PRO A 175 32.55 -0.69 25.23
C PRO A 175 33.43 -1.94 25.06
N LEU A 176 34.50 -1.82 24.27
CA LEU A 176 35.46 -2.92 24.04
C LEU A 176 36.15 -3.42 25.31
N ALA A 177 36.18 -2.60 26.37
CA ALA A 177 36.77 -2.95 27.65
C ALA A 177 35.88 -3.89 28.48
N ASP A 178 34.58 -3.98 28.16
CA ASP A 178 33.67 -4.90 28.82
C ASP A 178 33.87 -6.29 28.19
N GLU A 179 34.32 -7.27 28.97
CA GLU A 179 34.39 -8.68 28.56
C GLU A 179 32.97 -9.27 28.49
N VAL A 180 32.18 -8.82 27.53
CA VAL A 180 30.80 -9.30 27.32
C VAL A 180 30.82 -10.57 26.48
N GLU A 181 29.94 -11.51 26.82
CA GLU A 181 29.73 -12.69 26.00
C GLU A 181 29.40 -12.32 24.54
N PRO A 182 29.83 -13.13 23.56
CA PRO A 182 29.52 -12.88 22.15
C PRO A 182 28.01 -12.78 21.92
N ALA A 183 27.60 -11.83 21.07
CA ALA A 183 26.20 -11.67 20.69
C ALA A 183 25.62 -12.98 20.12
N SER A 184 24.50 -13.42 20.69
CA SER A 184 23.80 -14.64 20.27
C SER A 184 22.50 -14.27 19.58
N ILE A 185 22.31 -14.71 18.34
CA ILE A 185 21.07 -14.50 17.57
C ILE A 185 19.84 -14.90 18.40
N LYS A 186 19.92 -15.99 19.15
CA LYS A 186 18.83 -16.44 20.03
C LYS A 186 18.53 -15.42 21.12
N ALA A 187 19.57 -14.93 21.82
CA ALA A 187 19.41 -13.95 22.88
C ALA A 187 18.82 -12.63 22.37
N GLU A 188 19.23 -12.19 21.18
CA GLU A 188 18.68 -11.01 20.51
C GLU A 188 17.19 -11.18 20.18
N PHE A 189 16.80 -12.33 19.62
CA PHE A 189 15.39 -12.64 19.33
C PHE A 189 14.56 -12.76 20.61
N ASP A 190 15.10 -13.34 21.68
CA ASP A 190 14.43 -13.41 22.98
C ASP A 190 14.20 -12.00 23.55
N ALA A 191 15.17 -11.09 23.41
CA ALA A 191 15.04 -9.69 23.81
C ALA A 191 13.95 -8.95 23.01
N LEU A 192 13.95 -9.11 21.68
CA LEU A 192 12.93 -8.55 20.80
C LEU A 192 11.53 -9.09 21.14
N THR A 193 11.40 -10.39 21.40
CA THR A 193 10.13 -11.03 21.77
C THR A 193 9.60 -10.51 23.10
N ARG A 194 10.47 -10.36 24.11
CA ARG A 194 10.11 -9.74 25.41
C ARG A 194 9.68 -8.29 25.27
N ALA A 195 10.33 -7.52 24.40
CA ALA A 195 9.93 -6.14 24.10
C ALA A 195 8.57 -6.10 23.40
N ALA A 196 8.35 -6.97 22.41
CA ALA A 196 7.08 -7.08 21.69
C ALA A 196 5.90 -7.44 22.59
N ALA A 197 6.10 -8.24 23.64
CA ALA A 197 5.05 -8.57 24.61
C ALA A 197 4.52 -7.35 25.40
N LYS A 198 5.27 -6.23 25.41
CA LYS A 198 4.89 -4.99 26.11
C LYS A 198 4.21 -3.96 25.19
N ILE A 199 4.07 -4.27 23.91
CA ILE A 199 3.50 -3.37 22.90
C ILE A 199 2.17 -3.94 22.45
N GLU A 200 1.08 -3.19 22.65
CA GLU A 200 -0.22 -3.58 22.11
C GLU A 200 -0.35 -3.16 20.63
N ILE A 201 -0.94 -4.04 19.82
CA ILE A 201 -1.22 -3.83 18.39
C ILE A 201 -2.72 -3.64 18.08
N ALA A 202 -3.54 -4.04 19.04
CA ALA A 202 -4.98 -3.86 19.13
C ALA A 202 -5.37 -4.01 20.61
N PRO A 203 -6.58 -3.60 21.04
CA PRO A 203 -7.00 -3.72 22.43
C PRO A 203 -6.77 -5.14 22.99
N SER A 204 -5.93 -5.26 24.02
CA SER A 204 -5.56 -6.52 24.67
C SER A 204 -4.84 -7.55 23.77
N ILE A 205 -4.27 -7.11 22.65
CA ILE A 205 -3.47 -7.96 21.75
C ILE A 205 -2.05 -7.42 21.71
N GLU A 206 -1.11 -8.19 22.27
CA GLU A 206 0.32 -7.90 22.25
C GLU A 206 0.95 -8.17 20.87
N LEU A 207 1.98 -7.40 20.52
CA LEU A 207 2.77 -7.58 19.29
C LEU A 207 3.46 -8.95 19.25
N SER A 208 3.86 -9.47 20.41
CA SER A 208 4.47 -10.81 20.56
C SER A 208 3.68 -11.91 19.85
N ARG A 209 2.34 -11.81 19.81
CA ARG A 209 1.45 -12.79 19.17
C ARG A 209 1.53 -12.78 17.64
N ALA A 210 1.99 -11.68 17.06
CA ALA A 210 2.15 -11.48 15.62
C ALA A 210 3.62 -11.29 15.21
N PHE A 211 4.56 -11.37 16.15
CA PHE A 211 5.98 -11.22 15.90
C PHE A 211 6.64 -12.60 15.80
N TRP A 212 6.86 -13.04 14.56
CA TRP A 212 7.48 -14.33 14.25
C TRP A 212 8.32 -14.19 12.99
N THR A 213 9.37 -14.99 12.91
CA THR A 213 10.22 -15.11 11.72
C THR A 213 10.00 -16.47 11.09
N HIS A 214 10.09 -16.57 9.76
CA HIS A 214 10.12 -17.86 9.07
C HIS A 214 11.54 -18.46 9.23
N ALA A 215 11.87 -18.87 10.46
CA ALA A 215 13.19 -19.41 10.77
C ALA A 215 13.37 -20.88 10.33
N ASP A 216 12.37 -21.49 9.69
CA ASP A 216 12.49 -22.87 9.19
C ASP A 216 13.70 -23.06 8.25
N ALA A 217 14.05 -22.04 7.46
CA ALA A 217 15.27 -22.05 6.64
C ALA A 217 16.57 -21.97 7.47
N LEU A 218 16.54 -21.30 8.62
CA LEU A 218 17.70 -21.12 9.52
C LEU A 218 17.92 -22.34 10.42
N HIS A 219 16.85 -23.06 10.76
CA HIS A 219 16.89 -24.31 11.54
C HIS A 219 17.18 -25.54 10.67
N SER A 220 16.88 -25.48 9.36
CA SER A 220 17.38 -26.45 8.41
C SER A 220 18.87 -26.19 8.20
N ARG A 221 19.75 -27.11 8.61
CA ARG A 221 21.21 -27.04 8.36
C ARG A 221 21.57 -27.22 6.88
N ARG A 222 20.80 -26.64 5.95
CA ARG A 222 21.10 -26.64 4.51
C ARG A 222 21.94 -25.39 4.21
N ALA A 223 23.23 -25.50 4.50
CA ALA A 223 24.27 -24.78 3.78
C ALA A 223 24.77 -25.67 2.63
#